data_AF-A0A4S4G6F8-F1
#
_entry.id   AF-A0A4S4G6F8-F1
#
_cell.length_a   1.000
_cell.length_b   1.000
_cell.length_c   1.000
_cell.angle_alpha   90.00
_cell.angle_beta   90.00
_cell.angle_gamma   90.00
#
_symmetry.space_group_name_H-M   'P 1'
#
loop_
_entity.id
_entity.type
_entity.pdbx_description
1 polymer ?
#
loop_
_entity_poly.entity_id
_entity_poly.type
_entity_poly.pdbx_seq_one_letter_code
_entity_poly.pdbx_strand_id
1 'polypeptide(L)'
;MKPDNTLDNLLKTLEERLTSPHELYHADSIEAYDVYWQIVDYLSATGSTRRNLRYYASRARVDQILSESSMYLSDGTTWNDKYDRENFNPPSSGYKNFGMCLSANTEESIAMWMLYGGIDGNGAMINFNSKTLKGAMCSDSYDLGYFDTCKRFRTVLTLDASQITFRLMDVVYFDQSKKDKERFLLERKGESKRTEISGRLSSGLHQIAKHKSWSYETEVRLVGSVSKLSLGTNADQCRFLKIPLNLNERFISSRIFDSPASDGRGHFRQSKLFGTVEWNLCSDCKSKNIDN
;
A
#
# COMPACT_ATOMS: atom_id res chain seq x y z
N MET A 1 -30.18 8.82 16.22
CA MET A 1 -29.38 9.12 15.01
C MET A 1 -28.13 8.26 15.06
N LYS A 2 -27.85 7.43 14.03
CA LYS A 2 -26.49 6.90 13.88
C LYS A 2 -25.59 8.10 13.59
N PRO A 3 -24.45 8.27 14.27
CA PRO A 3 -23.51 9.33 13.91
C PRO A 3 -23.16 9.15 12.43
N ASP A 4 -23.21 10.26 11.69
CA ASP A 4 -22.85 10.30 10.29
C ASP A 4 -21.31 10.20 10.22
N ASN A 5 -20.81 8.97 10.24
CA ASN A 5 -19.37 8.63 10.28
C ASN A 5 -18.71 8.90 8.93
N THR A 6 -18.76 10.15 8.48
CA THR A 6 -17.98 10.63 7.34
C THR A 6 -16.52 10.79 7.75
N LEU A 7 -15.59 10.60 6.81
CA LEU A 7 -14.16 10.79 7.06
C LEU A 7 -13.83 12.18 7.62
N ASP A 8 -14.51 13.23 7.13
CA ASP A 8 -14.34 14.60 7.62
C ASP A 8 -14.72 14.75 9.09
N ASN A 9 -15.85 14.17 9.50
CA ASN A 9 -16.29 14.21 10.90
C ASN A 9 -15.29 13.46 11.79
N LEU A 10 -14.84 12.27 11.37
CA LEU A 10 -13.88 11.47 12.13
C LEU A 10 -12.52 12.20 12.29
N LEU A 11 -12.01 12.82 11.23
CA LEU A 11 -10.78 13.60 11.26
C LEU A 11 -10.88 14.81 12.20
N LYS A 12 -12.00 15.53 12.15
CA LYS A 12 -12.25 16.68 13.04
C LYS A 12 -12.37 16.25 14.50
N THR A 13 -13.11 15.19 14.78
CA THR A 13 -13.23 14.65 16.13
C THR A 13 -11.88 14.20 16.68
N LEU A 14 -11.02 13.59 15.84
CA LEU A 14 -9.67 13.24 16.25
C LEU A 14 -8.78 14.47 16.50
N GLU A 15 -8.89 15.51 15.67
CA GLU A 15 -8.18 16.79 15.89
C GLU A 15 -8.61 17.46 17.20
N GLU A 16 -9.91 17.50 17.50
CA GLU A 16 -10.46 18.03 18.74
C GLU A 16 -9.93 17.29 19.97
N ARG A 17 -9.83 15.95 19.89
CA ARG A 17 -9.24 15.13 20.96
C ARG A 17 -7.77 15.46 21.17
N LEU A 18 -6.98 15.50 20.10
CA LEU A 18 -5.55 15.79 20.16
C LEU A 18 -5.23 17.21 20.64
N THR A 19 -6.16 18.14 20.50
CA THR A 19 -5.97 19.55 20.87
C THR A 19 -6.75 19.96 22.11
N SER A 20 -7.45 19.02 22.76
CA SER A 20 -8.26 19.28 23.93
C SER A 20 -7.40 19.80 25.09
N PRO A 21 -7.63 21.03 25.58
CA PRO A 21 -6.88 21.60 26.69
C PRO A 21 -7.20 20.93 28.04
N HIS A 22 -8.21 20.05 28.06
CA HIS A 22 -8.64 19.32 29.25
C HIS A 22 -7.95 17.95 29.40
N GLU A 23 -7.17 17.52 28.41
CA GLU A 23 -6.33 16.32 28.54
C GLU A 23 -4.97 16.70 29.14
N LEU A 24 -4.71 16.25 30.37
CA LEU A 24 -3.45 16.48 31.08
C LEU A 24 -2.25 15.74 30.45
N TYR A 25 -2.53 14.72 29.64
CA TYR A 25 -1.54 13.91 28.95
C TYR A 25 -2.11 13.45 27.61
N HIS A 26 -1.31 13.60 26.55
CA HIS A 26 -1.64 13.03 25.25
C HIS A 26 -0.73 11.83 24.99
N ALA A 27 -1.31 10.74 24.47
CA ALA A 27 -0.54 9.57 24.08
C ALA A 27 0.47 9.89 22.95
N ASP A 28 1.63 9.24 22.99
CA ASP A 28 2.68 9.35 21.96
C ASP A 28 2.26 8.79 20.59
N SER A 29 1.21 7.97 20.56
CA SER A 29 0.63 7.41 19.35
C SER A 29 -0.84 7.76 19.24
N ILE A 30 -1.27 8.18 18.06
CA ILE A 30 -2.69 8.44 17.79
C ILE A 30 -3.54 7.16 17.80
N GLU A 31 -2.89 5.99 17.74
CA GLU A 31 -3.53 4.67 17.88
C GLU A 31 -4.20 4.47 19.25
N ALA A 32 -3.88 5.30 20.25
CA ALA A 32 -4.52 5.28 21.56
C ALA A 32 -5.94 5.86 21.57
N TYR A 33 -6.36 6.57 20.51
CA TYR A 33 -7.69 7.17 20.42
C TYR A 33 -8.59 6.28 19.57
N ASP A 34 -9.74 5.85 20.10
CA ASP A 34 -10.72 5.01 19.38
C ASP A 34 -11.14 5.60 18.02
N VAL A 35 -11.18 6.93 17.92
CA VAL A 35 -11.53 7.65 16.68
C VAL A 35 -10.52 7.38 15.57
N TYR A 36 -9.24 7.15 15.88
CA TYR A 36 -8.26 6.71 14.87
C TYR A 36 -8.66 5.38 14.25
N TRP A 37 -9.05 4.41 15.07
CA TRP A 37 -9.48 3.10 14.56
C TRP A 37 -10.78 3.20 13.76
N GLN A 38 -11.68 4.12 14.11
CA GLN A 38 -12.86 4.41 13.27
C GLN A 38 -12.48 4.97 11.90
N ILE A 39 -11.43 5.79 11.79
CA ILE A 39 -10.89 6.25 10.49
C ILE A 39 -10.33 5.05 9.72
N VAL A 40 -9.54 4.20 10.36
CA VAL A 40 -8.99 2.99 9.75
C VAL A 40 -10.09 2.05 9.26
N ASP A 41 -11.16 1.88 10.04
CA ASP A 41 -12.32 1.07 9.67
C ASP A 41 -13.10 1.68 8.51
N TYR A 42 -13.25 3.01 8.48
CA TYR A 42 -13.84 3.72 7.34
C TYR A 42 -13.05 3.44 6.06
N LEU A 43 -11.73 3.61 6.10
CA LEU A 43 -10.85 3.38 4.95
C LEU A 43 -10.83 1.90 4.54
N SER A 44 -10.91 0.99 5.51
CA SER A 44 -11.00 -0.46 5.26
C SER A 44 -12.32 -0.84 4.59
N ALA A 45 -13.43 -0.22 5.01
CA ALA A 45 -14.73 -0.43 4.40
C ALA A 45 -14.74 0.05 2.95
N THR A 46 -14.16 1.23 2.65
CA THR A 46 -14.10 1.73 1.26
C THR A 46 -13.11 0.92 0.41
N GLY A 47 -11.90 0.65 0.91
CA GLY A 47 -10.88 -0.13 0.20
C GLY A 47 -11.33 -1.56 -0.13
N SER A 48 -12.10 -2.18 0.77
CA SER A 48 -12.65 -3.52 0.59
C SER A 48 -13.69 -3.65 -0.53
N THR A 49 -14.23 -2.54 -1.05
CA THR A 49 -15.23 -2.54 -2.14
C THR A 49 -14.60 -2.44 -3.53
N ARG A 50 -13.28 -2.21 -3.61
CA ARG A 50 -12.56 -1.96 -4.86
C ARG A 50 -12.48 -3.23 -5.71
N ARG A 51 -12.98 -3.14 -6.95
CA ARG A 51 -13.10 -4.30 -7.85
C ARG A 51 -11.78 -4.72 -8.50
N ASN A 52 -10.89 -3.77 -8.73
CA ASN A 52 -9.57 -3.98 -9.33
C ASN A 52 -8.52 -3.53 -8.32
N LEU A 53 -7.52 -4.37 -8.11
CA LEU A 53 -6.44 -4.16 -7.16
C LEU A 53 -5.15 -4.58 -7.86
N ARG A 54 -4.54 -3.63 -8.56
CA ARG A 54 -3.42 -3.88 -9.46
C ARG A 54 -2.10 -3.79 -8.71
N TYR A 55 -1.39 -4.91 -8.70
CA TYR A 55 -0.01 -5.00 -8.25
C TYR A 55 0.92 -5.00 -9.46
N TYR A 56 1.80 -4.01 -9.55
CA TYR A 56 2.78 -3.87 -10.63
C TYR A 56 4.16 -4.29 -10.12
N ALA A 57 4.86 -5.13 -10.88
CA ALA A 57 6.21 -5.59 -10.54
C ALA A 57 6.95 -6.06 -11.81
N SER A 58 8.20 -6.51 -11.65
CA SER A 58 8.89 -7.23 -12.72
C SER A 58 8.22 -8.57 -13.01
N ARG A 59 8.32 -9.03 -14.26
CA ARG A 59 7.78 -10.33 -14.72
C ARG A 59 8.32 -11.47 -13.85
N ALA A 60 9.63 -11.49 -13.58
CA ALA A 60 10.25 -12.49 -12.71
C ALA A 60 9.66 -12.51 -11.28
N ARG A 61 9.28 -11.34 -10.74
CA ARG A 61 8.63 -11.27 -9.43
C ARG A 61 7.20 -11.79 -9.48
N VAL A 62 6.47 -11.49 -10.55
CA VAL A 62 5.13 -12.06 -10.79
C VAL A 62 5.21 -13.58 -10.94
N ASP A 63 6.14 -14.11 -11.74
CA ASP A 63 6.38 -15.55 -11.90
C ASP A 63 6.68 -16.25 -10.58
N GLN A 64 7.49 -15.61 -9.71
CA GLN A 64 7.75 -16.11 -8.38
C GLN A 64 6.47 -16.18 -7.53
N ILE A 65 5.65 -15.14 -7.54
CA ILE A 65 4.38 -15.11 -6.80
C ILE A 65 3.44 -16.23 -7.25
N LEU A 66 3.39 -16.52 -8.55
CA LEU A 66 2.55 -17.56 -9.12
C LEU A 66 3.07 -18.96 -8.78
N SER A 67 4.37 -19.21 -8.96
CA SER A 67 4.97 -20.52 -8.71
C SER A 67 4.97 -20.88 -7.23
N GLU A 68 5.22 -19.91 -6.34
CA GLU A 68 5.15 -20.09 -4.89
C GLU A 68 3.71 -20.00 -4.35
N SER A 69 2.75 -19.61 -5.20
CA SER A 69 1.36 -19.34 -4.81
C SER A 69 1.27 -18.52 -3.53
N SER A 70 2.08 -17.46 -3.45
CA SER A 70 2.28 -16.66 -2.24
C SER A 70 2.63 -15.23 -2.59
N MET A 71 2.11 -14.28 -1.82
CA MET A 71 2.51 -12.88 -1.84
C MET A 71 3.24 -12.50 -0.55
N TYR A 72 4.00 -11.41 -0.61
CA TYR A 72 4.81 -10.95 0.50
C TYR A 72 4.52 -9.48 0.77
N LEU A 73 3.98 -9.17 1.94
CA LEU A 73 3.86 -7.80 2.43
C LEU A 73 5.17 -7.40 3.11
N SER A 74 5.73 -6.24 2.79
CA SER A 74 6.98 -5.78 3.41
C SER A 74 6.73 -4.82 4.55
N ASP A 75 7.70 -4.66 5.45
CA ASP A 75 7.64 -3.69 6.57
C ASP A 75 7.83 -2.22 6.13
N GLY A 76 7.77 -1.92 4.82
CA GLY A 76 7.89 -0.57 4.27
C GLY A 76 9.31 -0.04 4.14
N THR A 77 10.32 -0.66 4.76
CA THR A 77 11.68 -0.11 4.85
C THR A 77 12.42 0.04 3.51
N THR A 78 11.93 -0.61 2.45
CA THR A 78 12.50 -0.55 1.10
C THR A 78 11.55 0.09 0.08
N TRP A 79 10.47 0.73 0.50
CA TRP A 79 9.54 1.38 -0.43
C TRP A 79 10.18 2.59 -1.11
N ASN A 80 9.76 2.87 -2.34
CA ASN A 80 10.29 3.99 -3.12
C ASN A 80 9.74 5.35 -2.64
N ASP A 81 8.51 5.38 -2.12
CA ASP A 81 7.99 6.55 -1.41
C ASP A 81 8.79 6.75 -0.11
N LYS A 82 9.57 7.82 -0.08
CA LYS A 82 10.38 8.20 1.08
C LYS A 82 9.52 8.43 2.32
N TYR A 83 8.36 9.07 2.16
CA TYR A 83 7.48 9.39 3.27
C TYR A 83 6.94 8.13 3.92
N ASP A 84 6.45 7.17 3.13
CA ASP A 84 6.00 5.89 3.66
C ASP A 84 7.15 5.09 4.28
N ARG A 85 8.30 5.03 3.59
CA ARG A 85 9.48 4.28 4.06
C ARG A 85 9.93 4.71 5.46
N GLU A 86 9.84 6.00 5.75
CA GLU A 86 10.26 6.57 7.03
C GLU A 86 9.18 6.46 8.12
N ASN A 87 7.91 6.28 7.75
CA ASN A 87 6.80 6.48 8.67
C ASN A 87 5.75 5.35 8.74
N PHE A 88 5.85 4.31 7.92
CA PHE A 88 4.88 3.20 7.91
C PHE A 88 4.90 2.37 9.21
N ASN A 89 6.04 2.33 9.89
CA ASN A 89 6.26 1.67 11.17
C ASN A 89 6.85 2.66 12.20
N PRO A 90 6.07 3.63 12.70
CA PRO A 90 6.59 4.62 13.61
C PRO A 90 7.02 3.98 14.95
N PRO A 91 8.08 4.48 15.61
CA PRO A 91 8.57 3.91 16.85
C PRO A 91 7.50 3.80 17.94
N SER A 92 6.62 4.80 18.06
CA SER A 92 5.56 4.88 19.06
C SER A 92 4.37 3.93 18.81
N SER A 93 4.26 3.30 17.63
CA SER A 93 3.18 2.34 17.38
C SER A 93 3.37 1.07 18.22
N GLY A 94 2.28 0.54 18.75
CA GLY A 94 2.27 -0.78 19.42
C GLY A 94 2.38 -1.95 18.44
N TYR A 95 2.31 -1.67 17.15
CA TYR A 95 2.22 -2.67 16.09
C TYR A 95 3.42 -2.58 15.14
N LYS A 96 3.77 -3.72 14.55
CA LYS A 96 4.55 -3.78 13.33
C LYS A 96 3.60 -4.11 12.18
N ASN A 97 3.58 -3.22 11.19
CA ASN A 97 2.77 -3.32 10.00
C ASN A 97 3.61 -3.90 8.84
N PHE A 98 3.00 -4.80 8.09
CA PHE A 98 3.48 -5.29 6.82
C PHE A 98 2.47 -4.90 5.75
N GLY A 99 2.92 -4.21 4.70
CA GLY A 99 2.06 -3.64 3.69
C GLY A 99 2.42 -4.04 2.27
N MET A 100 1.45 -3.91 1.38
CA MET A 100 1.65 -3.85 -0.06
C MET A 100 0.68 -2.85 -0.67
N CYS A 101 1.20 -2.00 -1.54
CA CYS A 101 0.45 -0.96 -2.24
C CYS A 101 -0.15 -1.53 -3.54
N LEU A 102 -1.44 -1.27 -3.77
CA LEU A 102 -2.21 -1.70 -4.93
C LEU A 102 -2.87 -0.49 -5.57
N SER A 103 -2.89 -0.40 -6.90
CA SER A 103 -3.66 0.63 -7.59
C SER A 103 -5.10 0.16 -7.80
N ALA A 104 -6.06 0.97 -7.35
CA ALA A 104 -7.49 0.70 -7.48
C ALA A 104 -8.19 1.53 -8.55
N ASN A 105 -7.43 2.08 -9.51
CA ASN A 105 -7.98 2.77 -10.67
C ASN A 105 -8.96 1.85 -11.45
N THR A 106 -9.92 2.41 -12.17
CA THR A 106 -10.82 1.60 -13.01
C THR A 106 -10.08 1.08 -14.23
N GLU A 107 -9.26 1.93 -14.85
CA GLU A 107 -8.40 1.60 -15.99
C GLU A 107 -6.93 1.42 -15.58
N GLU A 108 -6.13 0.91 -16.51
CA GLU A 108 -4.68 0.85 -16.36
C GLU A 108 -4.07 2.25 -16.37
N SER A 109 -3.05 2.48 -15.54
CA SER A 109 -2.40 3.78 -15.40
C SER A 109 -1.05 3.80 -16.11
N ILE A 110 -0.87 4.75 -17.05
CA ILE A 110 0.39 4.97 -17.74
C ILE A 110 1.52 5.21 -16.73
N ALA A 111 1.29 6.07 -15.74
CA ALA A 111 2.27 6.38 -14.71
C ALA A 111 2.70 5.13 -13.91
N MET A 112 1.76 4.23 -13.59
CA MET A 112 2.08 2.98 -12.89
C MET A 112 2.94 2.05 -13.73
N TRP A 113 2.61 1.88 -15.02
CA TRP A 113 3.44 1.10 -15.94
C TRP A 113 4.83 1.72 -16.11
N MET A 114 4.94 3.03 -16.18
CA MET A 114 6.21 3.72 -16.35
C MET A 114 7.12 3.58 -15.13
N LEU A 115 6.56 3.62 -13.91
CA LEU A 115 7.33 3.51 -12.67
C LEU A 115 7.67 2.07 -12.27
N TYR A 116 6.72 1.15 -12.46
CA TYR A 116 6.80 -0.21 -11.89
C TYR A 116 6.73 -1.31 -12.94
N GLY A 117 6.23 -0.99 -14.13
CA GLY A 117 6.01 -1.88 -15.25
C GLY A 117 7.18 -2.04 -16.22
N GLY A 118 8.35 -1.51 -15.86
CA GLY A 118 9.58 -1.68 -16.60
C GLY A 118 9.68 -0.77 -17.82
N ILE A 119 10.53 0.25 -17.71
CA ILE A 119 11.08 0.98 -18.88
C ILE A 119 11.86 -0.01 -19.79
N ASP A 120 12.35 -1.10 -19.21
CA ASP A 120 13.07 -2.19 -19.88
C ASP A 120 12.14 -3.24 -20.56
N GLY A 121 10.83 -3.03 -20.53
CA GLY A 121 9.85 -3.93 -21.15
C GLY A 121 9.64 -5.27 -20.42
N ASN A 122 10.15 -5.42 -19.19
CA ASN A 122 10.06 -6.66 -18.41
C ASN A 122 9.11 -6.56 -17.20
N GLY A 123 8.15 -5.66 -17.20
CA GLY A 123 7.13 -5.59 -16.16
C GLY A 123 5.90 -6.46 -16.43
N ALA A 124 5.19 -6.77 -15.36
CA ALA A 124 3.90 -7.43 -15.37
C ALA A 124 3.00 -6.86 -14.27
N MET A 125 1.70 -7.09 -14.39
CA MET A 125 0.70 -6.64 -13.43
C MET A 125 -0.26 -7.77 -13.09
N ILE A 126 -0.47 -8.00 -11.80
CA ILE A 126 -1.52 -8.87 -11.28
C ILE A 126 -2.70 -7.99 -10.87
N ASN A 127 -3.86 -8.17 -11.51
CA ASN A 127 -5.10 -7.49 -11.15
C ASN A 127 -5.92 -8.36 -10.19
N PHE A 128 -5.64 -8.25 -8.90
CA PHE A 128 -6.44 -8.93 -7.89
C PHE A 128 -7.86 -8.39 -7.83
N ASN A 129 -8.78 -9.24 -7.37
CA ASN A 129 -10.09 -8.81 -6.89
C ASN A 129 -10.13 -8.97 -5.37
N SER A 130 -11.05 -8.26 -4.69
CA SER A 130 -11.13 -8.32 -3.23
C SER A 130 -11.38 -9.72 -2.69
N LYS A 131 -12.11 -10.58 -3.41
CA LYS A 131 -12.40 -11.96 -2.97
C LYS A 131 -11.11 -12.78 -2.89
N THR A 132 -10.23 -12.67 -3.87
CA THR A 132 -8.93 -13.36 -3.88
C THR A 132 -8.08 -12.94 -2.68
N LEU A 133 -7.94 -11.64 -2.43
CA LEU A 133 -7.15 -11.16 -1.28
C LEU A 133 -7.82 -11.50 0.06
N LYS A 134 -9.15 -11.41 0.15
CA LYS A 134 -9.88 -11.84 1.35
C LYS A 134 -9.71 -13.32 1.66
N GLY A 135 -9.73 -14.18 0.65
CA GLY A 135 -9.43 -15.60 0.83
C GLY A 135 -8.01 -15.82 1.35
N ALA A 136 -7.03 -15.06 0.85
CA ALA A 136 -5.65 -15.13 1.30
C ALA A 136 -5.48 -14.74 2.78
N MET A 137 -6.27 -13.76 3.24
CA MET A 137 -6.34 -13.29 4.64
C MET A 137 -7.09 -14.24 5.59
N CYS A 138 -7.65 -15.35 5.11
CA CYS A 138 -8.39 -16.33 5.92
C CYS A 138 -7.62 -17.63 6.17
N SER A 139 -6.29 -17.61 6.03
CA SER A 139 -5.45 -18.75 6.36
C SER A 139 -5.29 -18.89 7.88
N ASP A 140 -5.09 -20.12 8.37
CA ASP A 140 -4.98 -20.42 9.80
C ASP A 140 -3.67 -19.88 10.42
N SER A 141 -2.61 -19.75 9.61
CA SER A 141 -1.31 -19.27 10.07
C SER A 141 -0.55 -18.54 8.97
N TYR A 142 0.41 -17.70 9.38
CA TYR A 142 1.24 -16.92 8.46
C TYR A 142 2.70 -16.91 8.87
N ASP A 143 3.58 -16.99 7.88
CA ASP A 143 5.02 -16.93 8.08
C ASP A 143 5.53 -15.49 8.00
N LEU A 144 6.34 -15.11 8.97
CA LEU A 144 7.10 -13.87 8.99
C LEU A 144 8.58 -14.18 8.83
N GLY A 145 9.29 -13.36 8.06
CA GLY A 145 10.66 -13.66 7.71
C GLY A 145 11.36 -12.61 6.86
N TYR A 146 12.41 -13.04 6.17
CA TYR A 146 13.22 -12.20 5.28
C TYR A 146 13.63 -12.97 4.02
N PHE A 147 14.08 -12.26 2.99
CA PHE A 147 14.71 -12.88 1.83
C PHE A 147 16.23 -12.92 2.01
N ASP A 148 16.83 -14.10 1.84
CA ASP A 148 18.28 -14.26 1.90
C ASP A 148 18.98 -13.70 0.64
N THR A 149 20.32 -13.75 0.62
CA THR A 149 21.13 -13.29 -0.52
C THR A 149 20.85 -14.06 -1.82
N CYS A 150 20.27 -15.27 -1.72
CA CYS A 150 19.82 -16.07 -2.86
C CYS A 150 18.37 -15.77 -3.26
N LYS A 151 17.75 -14.70 -2.72
CA LYS A 151 16.35 -14.32 -2.94
C LYS A 151 15.34 -15.40 -2.53
N ARG A 152 15.70 -16.26 -1.56
CA ARG A 152 14.79 -17.25 -0.98
C ARG A 152 14.19 -16.74 0.31
N PHE A 153 12.90 -16.91 0.49
CA PHE A 153 12.23 -16.55 1.73
C PHE A 153 12.64 -17.49 2.87
N ARG A 154 12.97 -16.91 4.01
CA ARG A 154 13.37 -17.59 5.25
C ARG A 154 12.41 -17.21 6.35
N THR A 155 11.61 -18.18 6.80
CA THR A 155 10.71 -18.03 7.94
C THR A 155 11.53 -17.87 9.22
N VAL A 156 11.22 -16.85 9.99
CA VAL A 156 11.75 -16.59 11.34
C VAL A 156 10.72 -16.99 12.39
N LEU A 157 9.45 -16.70 12.13
CA LEU A 157 8.33 -16.95 13.02
C LEU A 157 7.08 -17.32 12.21
N THR A 158 6.29 -18.26 12.72
CA THR A 158 4.95 -18.54 12.21
C THR A 158 3.94 -18.12 13.27
N LEU A 159 2.95 -17.32 12.89
CA LEU A 159 1.91 -16.82 13.77
C LEU A 159 0.56 -17.41 13.42
N ASP A 160 -0.26 -17.65 14.43
CA ASP A 160 -1.68 -17.98 14.25
C ASP A 160 -2.44 -16.77 13.69
N ALA A 161 -3.50 -17.03 12.92
CA ALA A 161 -4.35 -16.00 12.34
C ALA A 161 -4.88 -14.99 13.36
N SER A 162 -5.17 -15.43 14.60
CA SER A 162 -5.64 -14.56 15.69
C SER A 162 -4.62 -13.50 16.12
N GLN A 163 -3.35 -13.66 15.76
CA GLN A 163 -2.27 -12.74 16.12
C GLN A 163 -2.02 -11.67 15.05
N ILE A 164 -2.73 -11.75 13.91
CA ILE A 164 -2.56 -10.81 12.79
C ILE A 164 -3.90 -10.19 12.44
N THR A 165 -3.95 -8.87 12.44
CA THR A 165 -5.10 -8.13 11.92
C THR A 165 -4.84 -7.71 10.49
N PHE A 166 -5.60 -8.27 9.55
CA PHE A 166 -5.53 -7.84 8.16
C PHE A 166 -6.55 -6.76 7.81
N ARG A 167 -6.12 -5.80 7.00
CA ARG A 167 -6.97 -4.74 6.45
C ARG A 167 -6.66 -4.50 4.99
N LEU A 168 -7.70 -4.33 4.19
CA LEU A 168 -7.61 -3.84 2.82
C LEU A 168 -8.24 -2.45 2.79
N MET A 169 -7.40 -1.40 2.81
CA MET A 169 -7.85 -0.04 3.09
C MET A 169 -7.41 0.97 2.02
N ASP A 170 -8.28 1.91 1.69
CA ASP A 170 -7.88 3.10 0.93
C ASP A 170 -6.87 3.92 1.73
N VAL A 171 -6.09 4.77 1.06
CA VAL A 171 -5.28 5.81 1.71
C VAL A 171 -5.93 7.19 1.56
N VAL A 172 -5.61 8.09 2.48
CA VAL A 172 -5.88 9.52 2.35
C VAL A 172 -4.68 10.24 1.75
N TYR A 173 -4.92 11.30 1.00
CA TYR A 173 -3.89 12.11 0.39
C TYR A 173 -3.83 13.48 1.05
N PHE A 174 -2.63 13.90 1.45
CA PHE A 174 -2.43 15.20 2.05
C PHE A 174 -1.66 16.14 1.13
N ASP A 175 -1.99 17.43 1.20
CA ASP A 175 -1.25 18.54 0.60
C ASP A 175 -1.17 19.69 1.61
N GLN A 176 -0.18 20.57 1.50
CA GLN A 176 -0.09 21.73 2.38
C GLN A 176 -1.22 22.72 2.07
N SER A 177 -1.85 23.29 3.10
CA SER A 177 -2.88 24.30 2.89
C SER A 177 -2.27 25.58 2.30
N LYS A 178 -2.96 26.14 1.31
CA LYS A 178 -2.57 27.42 0.70
C LYS A 178 -2.86 28.62 1.61
N LYS A 179 -3.76 28.45 2.58
CA LYS A 179 -4.19 29.52 3.49
C LYS A 179 -3.33 29.58 4.76
N ASP A 180 -2.91 28.42 5.25
CA ASP A 180 -2.13 28.28 6.47
C ASP A 180 -1.07 27.19 6.28
N LYS A 181 0.21 27.58 6.36
CA LYS A 181 1.33 26.65 6.13
C LYS A 181 1.46 25.59 7.24
N GLU A 182 0.85 25.81 8.40
CA GLU A 182 0.84 24.86 9.52
C GLU A 182 -0.31 23.84 9.41
N ARG A 183 -1.18 23.97 8.40
CA ARG A 183 -2.32 23.09 8.16
C ARG A 183 -2.19 22.31 6.86
N PHE A 184 -2.83 21.15 6.84
CA PHE A 184 -2.82 20.20 5.75
C PHE A 184 -4.24 19.92 5.28
N LEU A 185 -4.42 19.81 3.97
CA LEU A 185 -5.67 19.40 3.35
C LEU A 185 -5.62 17.91 3.06
N LEU A 186 -6.51 17.14 3.67
CA LEU A 186 -6.66 15.71 3.45
C LEU A 186 -7.88 15.42 2.58
N GLU A 187 -7.71 14.49 1.65
CA GLU A 187 -8.81 13.97 0.84
C GLU A 187 -8.62 12.49 0.50
N ARG A 188 -9.73 11.75 0.44
CA ARG A 188 -9.75 10.40 -0.14
C ARG A 188 -10.17 10.48 -1.59
N LYS A 189 -9.49 9.74 -2.47
CA LYS A 189 -9.86 9.71 -3.89
C LYS A 189 -11.26 9.13 -4.09
N GLY A 190 -12.11 9.91 -4.76
CA GLY A 190 -13.52 9.61 -5.00
C GLY A 190 -14.50 10.37 -4.11
N GLU A 191 -14.00 11.21 -3.18
CA GLU A 191 -14.83 12.09 -2.37
C GLU A 191 -14.69 13.55 -2.83
N SER A 192 -15.77 14.32 -2.68
CA SER A 192 -15.80 15.74 -3.00
C SER A 192 -15.25 16.62 -1.87
N LYS A 193 -15.28 16.12 -0.63
CA LYS A 193 -14.93 16.89 0.56
C LYS A 193 -13.45 16.75 0.89
N ARG A 194 -12.83 17.88 1.21
CA ARG A 194 -11.47 17.97 1.77
C ARG A 194 -11.58 18.42 3.21
N THR A 195 -10.75 17.83 4.07
CA THR A 195 -10.71 18.16 5.49
C THR A 195 -9.38 18.86 5.78
N GLU A 196 -9.44 20.04 6.38
CA GLU A 196 -8.22 20.75 6.80
C GLU A 196 -7.88 20.38 8.24
N ILE A 197 -6.67 19.90 8.49
CA ILE A 197 -6.18 19.46 9.80
C ILE A 197 -4.86 20.13 10.16
N SER A 198 -4.51 20.14 11.44
CA SER A 198 -3.21 20.58 11.94
C SER A 198 -2.07 19.64 11.53
N GLY A 199 -0.85 20.20 11.49
CA GLY A 199 0.37 19.41 11.31
C GLY A 199 0.57 18.31 12.34
N ARG A 200 0.13 18.51 13.60
CA ARG A 200 0.19 17.48 14.64
C ARG A 200 -0.64 16.24 14.28
N LEU A 201 -1.88 16.42 13.83
CA LEU A 201 -2.71 15.29 13.39
C LEU A 201 -2.14 14.66 12.11
N SER A 202 -1.70 15.47 11.15
CA SER A 202 -1.05 14.99 9.91
C SER A 202 0.11 14.05 10.23
N SER A 203 0.96 14.44 11.19
CA SER A 203 2.11 13.64 11.65
C SER A 203 1.74 12.30 12.27
N GLY A 204 0.53 12.16 12.81
CA GLY A 204 0.04 10.90 13.37
C GLY A 204 -0.51 9.94 12.31
N LEU A 205 -1.01 10.46 11.18
CA LEU A 205 -1.74 9.68 10.17
C LEU A 205 -0.83 8.99 9.15
N HIS A 206 0.48 8.98 9.36
CA HIS A 206 1.48 8.53 8.38
C HIS A 206 1.24 7.12 7.82
N GLN A 207 0.70 6.20 8.63
CA GLN A 207 0.45 4.82 8.21
C GLN A 207 -0.67 4.72 7.16
N ILE A 208 -1.57 5.71 7.10
CA ILE A 208 -2.78 5.72 6.26
C ILE A 208 -2.85 6.92 5.31
N ALA A 209 -1.86 7.81 5.36
CA ALA A 209 -1.79 9.03 4.57
C ALA A 209 -0.58 9.03 3.65
N LYS A 210 -0.73 9.60 2.44
CA LYS A 210 0.33 9.73 1.44
C LYS A 210 0.35 11.13 0.86
N HIS A 211 1.51 11.59 0.41
CA HIS A 211 1.60 12.90 -0.23
C HIS A 211 0.76 12.96 -1.50
N LYS A 212 0.12 14.11 -1.76
CA LYS A 212 -0.83 14.31 -2.87
C LYS A 212 -0.26 13.99 -4.25
N SER A 213 1.04 14.14 -4.45
CA SER A 213 1.75 13.79 -5.69
C SER A 213 1.54 12.32 -6.09
N TRP A 214 1.30 11.41 -5.14
CA TRP A 214 1.05 9.99 -5.39
C TRP A 214 -0.43 9.67 -5.65
N SER A 215 -1.29 10.68 -5.70
CA SER A 215 -2.74 10.44 -5.77
C SER A 215 -3.25 9.95 -7.13
N TYR A 216 -2.39 9.87 -8.15
CA TYR A 216 -2.72 9.20 -9.42
C TYR A 216 -2.81 7.67 -9.27
N GLU A 217 -2.24 7.10 -8.21
CA GLU A 217 -2.25 5.65 -7.97
C GLU A 217 -3.64 5.15 -7.55
N THR A 218 -4.43 6.02 -6.91
CA THR A 218 -5.67 5.64 -6.21
C THR A 218 -5.41 4.40 -5.37
N GLU A 219 -4.52 4.54 -4.40
CA GLU A 219 -3.90 3.43 -3.69
C GLU A 219 -4.86 2.78 -2.69
N VAL A 220 -4.79 1.46 -2.67
CA VAL A 220 -5.31 0.60 -1.62
C VAL A 220 -4.14 -0.17 -1.02
N ARG A 221 -4.03 -0.19 0.29
CA ARG A 221 -3.05 -0.99 1.01
C ARG A 221 -3.68 -2.27 1.52
N LEU A 222 -3.06 -3.40 1.20
CA LEU A 222 -3.23 -4.61 2.00
C LEU A 222 -2.21 -4.55 3.15
N VAL A 223 -2.69 -4.51 4.39
CA VAL A 223 -1.86 -4.41 5.59
C VAL A 223 -2.15 -5.57 6.53
N GLY A 224 -1.10 -6.26 6.97
CA GLY A 224 -1.13 -7.15 8.13
C GLY A 224 -0.44 -6.47 9.31
N SER A 225 -1.18 -6.24 10.39
CA SER A 225 -0.68 -5.65 11.63
C SER A 225 -0.46 -6.73 12.69
N VAL A 226 0.72 -6.74 13.28
CA VAL A 226 1.10 -7.68 14.35
C VAL A 226 1.54 -6.89 15.57
N SER A 227 1.11 -7.29 16.77
CA SER A 227 1.60 -6.66 18.01
C SER A 227 3.12 -6.83 18.13
N LYS A 228 3.84 -5.74 18.44
CA LYS A 228 5.29 -5.81 18.70
C LYS A 228 5.60 -6.74 19.88
N LEU A 229 4.68 -6.87 20.84
CA LEU A 229 4.81 -7.81 21.97
C LEU A 229 4.82 -9.27 21.48
N SER A 230 4.00 -9.62 20.49
CA SER A 230 3.97 -10.96 19.91
C SER A 230 5.22 -11.29 19.08
N LEU A 231 5.91 -10.27 18.55
CA LEU A 231 7.15 -10.45 17.80
C LEU A 231 8.37 -10.60 18.71
N GLY A 232 8.34 -10.04 19.92
CA GLY A 232 9.45 -10.08 20.87
C GLY A 232 10.77 -9.63 20.24
N THR A 233 11.84 -10.39 20.48
CA THR A 233 13.19 -10.10 19.95
C THR A 233 13.33 -10.33 18.44
N ASN A 234 12.34 -10.94 17.78
CA ASN A 234 12.38 -11.23 16.34
C ASN A 234 11.89 -10.06 15.48
N ALA A 235 11.37 -8.99 16.09
CA ALA A 235 10.73 -7.89 15.37
C ALA A 235 11.60 -7.29 14.26
N ASP A 236 12.90 -7.12 14.47
CA ASP A 236 13.82 -6.52 13.49
C ASP A 236 14.22 -7.47 12.36
N GLN A 237 14.13 -8.79 12.58
CA GLN A 237 14.45 -9.80 11.57
C GLN A 237 13.28 -10.07 10.63
N CYS A 238 12.05 -9.92 11.13
CA CYS A 238 10.84 -10.08 10.33
C CYS A 238 10.63 -8.86 9.42
N ARG A 239 11.08 -8.93 8.17
CA ARG A 239 10.94 -7.87 7.14
C ARG A 239 9.72 -8.06 6.24
N PHE A 240 9.22 -9.29 6.15
CA PHE A 240 8.10 -9.64 5.30
C PHE A 240 7.12 -10.56 6.03
N LEU A 241 5.83 -10.40 5.70
CA LEU A 241 4.74 -11.31 6.02
C LEU A 241 4.34 -12.04 4.73
N LYS A 242 4.47 -13.36 4.73
CA LYS A 242 4.07 -14.23 3.62
C LYS A 242 2.60 -14.58 3.75
N ILE A 243 1.84 -14.32 2.69
CA ILE A 243 0.41 -14.62 2.60
C ILE A 243 0.21 -15.64 1.47
N PRO A 244 -0.38 -16.81 1.76
CA PRO A 244 -0.65 -17.79 0.72
C PRO A 244 -1.77 -17.31 -0.21
N LEU A 245 -1.63 -17.58 -1.49
CA LEU A 245 -2.59 -17.24 -2.53
C LEU A 245 -3.18 -18.52 -3.13
N ASN A 246 -4.51 -18.64 -3.06
CA ASN A 246 -5.23 -19.71 -3.75
C ASN A 246 -5.66 -19.23 -5.14
N LEU A 247 -4.72 -19.18 -6.09
CA LEU A 247 -4.99 -18.78 -7.47
C LEU A 247 -5.27 -20.01 -8.34
N ASN A 248 -6.38 -19.98 -9.09
CA ASN A 248 -6.67 -21.00 -10.09
C ASN A 248 -6.23 -20.56 -11.50
N GLU A 249 -6.14 -21.51 -12.43
CA GLU A 249 -5.74 -21.25 -13.81
C GLU A 249 -6.60 -20.17 -14.50
N ARG A 250 -7.90 -20.13 -14.18
CA ARG A 250 -8.81 -19.10 -14.70
C ARG A 250 -8.41 -17.70 -14.22
N PHE A 251 -7.99 -17.54 -12.97
CA PHE A 251 -7.46 -16.29 -12.47
C PHE A 251 -6.20 -15.90 -13.23
N ILE A 252 -5.23 -16.82 -13.31
CA ILE A 252 -3.92 -16.59 -13.94
C ILE A 252 -4.10 -16.13 -15.40
N SER A 253 -4.90 -16.87 -16.18
CA SER A 253 -5.16 -16.58 -17.61
C SER A 253 -6.04 -15.35 -17.87
N SER A 254 -6.67 -14.74 -16.87
CA SER A 254 -7.59 -13.60 -17.06
C SER A 254 -7.20 -12.32 -16.31
N ARG A 255 -6.29 -12.40 -15.35
CA ARG A 255 -6.00 -11.29 -14.41
C ARG A 255 -4.53 -10.90 -14.38
N ILE A 256 -3.68 -11.49 -15.21
CA ILE A 256 -2.25 -11.17 -15.26
C ILE A 256 -1.94 -10.62 -16.64
N PHE A 257 -1.21 -9.51 -16.65
CA PHE A 257 -0.94 -8.75 -17.85
C PHE A 257 0.55 -8.44 -17.96
N ASP A 258 1.12 -8.62 -19.14
CA ASP A 258 2.43 -8.09 -19.48
C ASP A 258 2.36 -6.58 -19.70
N SER A 259 3.50 -5.93 -19.46
CA SER A 259 3.68 -4.49 -19.70
C SER A 259 3.28 -4.11 -21.12
N PRO A 260 2.63 -2.95 -21.33
CA PRO A 260 2.37 -2.42 -22.66
C PRO A 260 3.67 -2.06 -23.42
N ALA A 261 4.78 -1.89 -22.71
CA ALA A 261 6.12 -1.72 -23.27
C ALA A 261 6.87 -3.07 -23.44
N SER A 262 6.16 -4.21 -23.38
CA SER A 262 6.79 -5.53 -23.34
C SER A 262 7.73 -5.77 -24.51
N ASP A 263 8.86 -6.40 -24.20
CA ASP A 263 9.86 -6.92 -25.13
C ASP A 263 9.37 -8.06 -26.06
N GLY A 264 8.08 -8.39 -26.03
CA GLY A 264 7.47 -9.48 -26.80
C GLY A 264 7.77 -10.89 -26.28
N ARG A 265 8.51 -11.02 -25.17
CA ARG A 265 8.84 -12.32 -24.54
C ARG A 265 7.90 -12.69 -23.39
N GLY A 266 6.88 -11.87 -23.16
CA GLY A 266 5.83 -12.11 -22.19
C GLY A 266 4.98 -13.33 -22.53
N HIS A 267 4.38 -13.94 -21.51
CA HIS A 267 3.47 -15.08 -21.64
C HIS A 267 2.12 -14.84 -20.94
N PHE A 268 1.91 -13.63 -20.43
CA PHE A 268 0.66 -13.19 -19.85
C PHE A 268 -0.20 -12.47 -20.90
N ARG A 269 -1.36 -11.98 -20.48
CA ARG A 269 -2.23 -11.22 -21.38
C ARG A 269 -1.57 -9.90 -21.74
N GLN A 270 -1.86 -9.43 -22.94
CA GLN A 270 -1.46 -8.09 -23.33
C GLN A 270 -2.25 -7.03 -22.54
N SER A 271 -1.54 -6.00 -22.05
CA SER A 271 -2.13 -4.79 -21.48
C SER A 271 -3.06 -4.11 -22.48
N LYS A 272 -4.12 -3.45 -21.98
CA LYS A 272 -5.00 -2.60 -22.82
C LYS A 272 -4.31 -1.37 -23.40
N LEU A 273 -3.15 -0.99 -22.87
CA LEU A 273 -2.36 0.16 -23.33
C LEU A 273 -1.31 -0.21 -24.38
N PHE A 274 -1.27 -1.49 -24.80
CA PHE A 274 -0.33 -1.92 -25.83
C PHE A 274 -0.63 -1.19 -27.15
N GLY A 275 0.42 -0.59 -27.74
CA GLY A 275 0.32 0.17 -28.99
C GLY A 275 -0.42 1.51 -28.87
N THR A 276 -0.81 1.95 -27.68
CA THR A 276 -1.53 3.23 -27.49
C THR A 276 -0.64 4.36 -27.01
N VAL A 277 0.59 4.06 -26.60
CA VAL A 277 1.57 5.01 -26.05
C VAL A 277 2.93 4.70 -26.64
N GLU A 278 3.68 5.73 -27.02
CA GLU A 278 5.10 5.60 -27.34
C GLU A 278 5.88 5.56 -26.02
N TRP A 279 6.40 4.38 -25.66
CA TRP A 279 7.09 4.15 -24.40
C TRP A 279 8.59 4.45 -24.50
N ASN A 280 9.15 4.52 -25.71
CA ASN A 280 10.54 4.91 -25.92
C ASN A 280 10.68 6.44 -25.92
N LEU A 281 10.71 7.02 -24.72
CA LEU A 281 10.80 8.47 -24.53
C LEU A 281 12.18 9.05 -24.91
N CYS A 282 13.17 8.21 -25.26
CA CYS A 282 14.55 8.62 -25.49
C CYS A 282 15.17 8.06 -26.78
N SER A 283 14.38 7.64 -27.76
CA SER A 283 14.87 7.08 -29.03
C SER A 283 15.88 8.00 -29.74
N ASP A 284 15.75 9.31 -29.54
CA ASP A 284 16.61 10.34 -30.14
C ASP A 284 17.52 11.06 -29.12
N CYS A 285 17.61 10.55 -27.89
CA CYS A 285 18.49 11.11 -26.88
C CYS A 285 19.95 10.84 -27.25
N LYS A 286 20.61 11.80 -27.91
CA LYS A 286 22.06 11.81 -28.04
C LYS A 286 22.65 11.86 -26.64
N SER A 287 23.32 10.79 -26.21
CA SER A 287 24.20 10.83 -25.05
C SER A 287 25.17 11.99 -25.26
N LYS A 288 25.09 13.03 -24.43
CA LYS A 288 26.20 13.96 -24.33
C LYS A 288 27.34 13.16 -23.73
N ASN A 289 28.30 12.75 -24.55
CA ASN A 289 29.60 12.35 -24.05
C ASN A 289 30.10 13.53 -23.22
N ILE A 290 30.11 13.35 -21.90
CA ILE A 290 30.88 14.20 -21.01
C ILE A 290 32.28 13.61 -21.12
N ASP A 291 33.03 14.10 -22.11
CA ASP A 291 34.46 13.88 -22.17
C ASP A 291 35.07 14.57 -20.95
N ASN A 292 35.62 13.79 -20.02
CA ASN A 292 36.54 14.24 -18.98
C ASN A 292 37.97 14.09 -19.49
#